data_AF-I0HUJ7-F1
#
_entry.id   AF-I0HUJ7-F1
#
_cell.length_a   1.000
_cell.length_b   1.000
_cell.length_c   1.000
_cell.angle_alpha   90.00
_cell.angle_beta   90.00
_cell.angle_gamma   90.00
#
_symmetry.space_group_name_H-M   'P 1'
#
loop_
_entity.id
_entity.type
_entity.pdbx_description
1 polymer ?
#
loop_
_entity_poly.entity_id
_entity_poly.type
_entity_poly.pdbx_seq_one_letter_code
_entity_poly.pdbx_strand_id
1 'polypeptide(L)'
;MGHKTNLDRGPTAPRVPPLYTPEERIRRDRSPWTIVQGVLAPLQFLVFLVSLVLVVRYLMTGQGHDAATISIVVKTVVLYTIMITGAIWEKDVFGVYLFAPAFYWEDVFSMLVLALHTAYLVALTTGWLDDRQQMWLALAAYATYVINAGQFILKLRAARLSAQSEAYA
;
A
#
# COMPACT_ATOMS: atom_id res chain seq x y z
N MET A 1 -12.40 -29.11 55.34
CA MET A 1 -11.15 -28.53 54.80
C MET A 1 -11.25 -28.61 53.29
N GLY A 2 -11.79 -27.56 52.65
CA GLY A 2 -12.16 -27.58 51.23
C GLY A 2 -10.97 -27.26 50.32
N HIS A 3 -10.69 -28.16 49.38
CA HIS A 3 -9.75 -27.97 48.27
C HIS A 3 -10.09 -26.70 47.49
N LYS A 4 -9.16 -25.74 47.42
CA LYS A 4 -9.22 -24.66 46.42
C LYS A 4 -8.53 -25.17 45.15
N THR A 5 -9.32 -25.53 44.16
CA THR A 5 -8.85 -25.81 42.81
C THR A 5 -8.41 -24.49 42.17
N ASN A 6 -7.13 -24.43 41.79
CA ASN A 6 -6.57 -23.42 40.90
C ASN A 6 -7.28 -23.55 39.54
N LEU A 7 -7.92 -22.49 39.06
CA LEU A 7 -8.28 -22.37 37.65
C LEU A 7 -7.13 -21.62 36.97
N ASP A 8 -6.18 -22.39 36.44
CA ASP A 8 -5.16 -21.92 35.52
C ASP A 8 -5.85 -21.24 34.34
N ARG A 9 -5.75 -19.91 34.27
CA ARG A 9 -6.07 -19.16 33.05
C ARG A 9 -4.95 -19.50 32.05
N GLY A 10 -5.24 -20.42 31.15
CA GLY A 10 -4.35 -20.73 30.03
C GLY A 10 -3.94 -19.45 29.27
N PRO A 11 -2.77 -19.43 28.62
CA PRO A 11 -2.26 -18.24 27.96
C PRO A 11 -3.28 -17.78 26.92
N THR A 12 -3.88 -16.61 27.15
CA THR A 12 -4.71 -15.93 26.17
C THR A 12 -3.85 -15.72 24.93
N ALA A 13 -4.23 -16.35 23.81
CA ALA A 13 -3.56 -16.16 22.53
C ALA A 13 -3.37 -14.65 22.28
N PRO A 14 -2.20 -14.20 21.81
CA PRO A 14 -1.93 -12.79 21.64
C PRO A 14 -3.01 -12.17 20.75
N ARG A 15 -3.82 -11.28 21.33
CA ARG A 15 -4.81 -10.51 20.58
C ARG A 15 -4.05 -9.60 19.64
N VAL A 16 -4.20 -9.84 18.33
CA VAL A 16 -3.76 -8.88 17.32
C VAL A 16 -4.43 -7.54 17.64
N PRO A 17 -3.67 -6.45 17.85
CA PRO A 17 -4.26 -5.16 18.14
C PRO A 17 -5.25 -4.76 17.05
N PRO A 18 -6.42 -4.20 17.40
CA PRO A 18 -7.39 -3.76 16.42
C PRO A 18 -6.78 -2.66 15.54
N LEU A 19 -7.15 -2.65 14.25
CA LEU A 19 -6.62 -1.70 13.28
C LEU A 19 -6.96 -0.23 13.60
N TYR A 20 -8.08 -0.02 14.31
CA TYR A 20 -8.57 1.29 14.72
C TYR A 20 -9.13 1.22 16.14
N THR A 21 -8.89 2.25 16.96
CA THR A 21 -9.71 2.50 18.15
C THR A 21 -11.15 2.85 17.75
N PRO A 22 -12.13 2.81 18.69
CA PRO A 22 -13.49 3.26 18.41
C PRO A 22 -13.55 4.69 17.85
N GLU A 23 -12.75 5.60 18.39
CA GLU A 23 -12.70 7.01 17.98
C GLU A 23 -12.07 7.16 16.59
N GLU A 24 -10.98 6.41 16.31
CA GLU A 24 -10.36 6.37 14.98
C GLU A 24 -11.32 5.84 13.92
N ARG A 25 -12.12 4.82 14.25
CA ARG A 25 -13.15 4.28 13.35
C ARG A 25 -14.19 5.34 13.01
N ILE A 26 -14.67 6.10 14.00
CA ILE A 26 -15.61 7.21 13.77
C ILE A 26 -14.99 8.28 12.87
N ARG A 27 -13.72 8.64 13.09
CA ARG A 27 -13.03 9.62 12.23
C ARG A 27 -12.88 9.11 10.79
N ARG A 28 -12.48 7.85 10.62
CA ARG A 28 -12.39 7.18 9.31
C ARG A 28 -13.72 7.19 8.57
N ASP A 29 -14.80 6.82 9.25
CA ASP A 29 -16.12 6.69 8.63
C ASP A 29 -16.69 8.06 8.23
N ARG A 30 -16.23 9.14 8.85
CA ARG A 30 -16.58 10.53 8.51
C ARG A 30 -15.66 11.16 7.47
N SER A 31 -14.42 10.67 7.31
CA SER A 31 -13.45 11.28 6.40
C SER A 31 -13.84 10.99 4.94
N PRO A 32 -14.05 12.02 4.09
CA PRO A 32 -14.36 11.81 2.67
C PRO A 32 -13.19 11.15 1.92
N TRP A 33 -11.98 11.27 2.46
CA TRP A 33 -10.79 10.65 1.87
C TRP A 33 -10.84 9.12 1.91
N THR A 34 -11.63 8.51 2.80
CA THR A 34 -11.86 7.06 2.79
C THR A 34 -12.46 6.60 1.45
N ILE A 35 -13.39 7.38 0.88
CA ILE A 35 -13.97 7.10 -0.44
C ILE A 35 -12.93 7.33 -1.55
N VAL A 36 -12.18 8.43 -1.46
CA VAL A 36 -11.10 8.74 -2.42
C VAL A 36 -10.08 7.61 -2.47
N GLN A 37 -9.62 7.10 -1.32
CA GLN A 37 -8.72 5.95 -1.25
C GLN A 37 -9.37 4.68 -1.80
N GLY A 38 -10.66 4.46 -1.51
CA GLY A 38 -11.43 3.34 -2.05
C GLY A 38 -11.53 3.31 -3.58
N VAL A 39 -11.41 4.47 -4.25
CA VAL A 39 -11.38 4.59 -5.71
C VAL A 39 -9.94 4.57 -6.25
N LEU A 40 -9.03 5.31 -5.62
CA LEU A 40 -7.65 5.44 -6.07
C LEU A 40 -6.88 4.12 -5.94
N ALA A 41 -7.12 3.31 -4.91
CA ALA A 41 -6.39 2.04 -4.75
C ALA A 41 -6.69 1.04 -5.89
N PRO A 42 -7.95 0.77 -6.28
CA PRO A 42 -8.26 -0.02 -7.48
C PRO A 42 -7.72 0.58 -8.78
N LEU A 43 -7.84 1.90 -8.95
CA LEU A 43 -7.29 2.59 -10.13
C LEU A 43 -5.78 2.40 -10.23
N GLN A 44 -5.07 2.56 -9.11
CA GLN A 44 -3.62 2.41 -9.03
C GLN A 44 -3.18 0.98 -9.36
N PHE A 45 -3.97 -0.02 -8.95
CA PHE A 45 -3.73 -1.42 -9.31
C PHE A 45 -3.96 -1.69 -10.80
N LEU A 46 -5.00 -1.11 -11.41
CA LEU A 46 -5.24 -1.25 -12.85
C LEU A 46 -4.13 -0.61 -13.68
N VAL A 47 -3.74 0.62 -13.34
CA VAL A 47 -2.65 1.34 -14.01
C VAL A 47 -1.32 0.59 -13.85
N PHE A 48 -1.09 -0.02 -12.68
CA PHE A 48 0.02 -0.95 -12.46
C PHE A 48 0.03 -2.11 -13.46
N LEU A 49 -1.09 -2.85 -13.60
CA LEU A 49 -1.15 -4.02 -14.49
C LEU A 49 -0.90 -3.64 -15.95
N VAL A 50 -1.52 -2.57 -16.43
CA VAL A 50 -1.32 -2.07 -17.79
C VAL A 50 0.15 -1.72 -18.02
N SER A 51 0.75 -0.98 -17.10
CA SER A 51 2.15 -0.57 -17.23
C SER A 51 3.11 -1.76 -17.16
N LEU A 52 2.87 -2.73 -16.27
CA LEU A 52 3.68 -3.94 -16.17
C LEU A 52 3.70 -4.72 -17.50
N VAL A 53 2.54 -4.89 -18.13
CA VAL A 53 2.44 -5.58 -19.44
C VAL A 53 3.23 -4.84 -20.51
N LEU A 54 3.13 -3.50 -20.56
CA LEU A 54 3.85 -2.69 -21.54
C LEU A 54 5.37 -2.73 -21.33
N VAL A 55 5.83 -2.62 -20.09
CA VAL A 55 7.25 -2.71 -19.73
C VAL A 55 7.82 -4.08 -20.09
N VAL A 56 7.14 -5.17 -19.73
CA VAL A 56 7.57 -6.53 -20.05
C VAL A 56 7.57 -6.76 -21.57
N ARG A 57 6.54 -6.30 -22.28
CA ARG A 57 6.47 -6.37 -23.75
C ARG A 57 7.68 -5.70 -24.39
N TYR A 58 8.02 -4.48 -23.97
CA TYR A 58 9.17 -3.77 -24.49
C TYR A 58 10.48 -4.53 -24.19
N LEU A 59 10.68 -5.02 -22.95
CA LEU A 59 11.88 -5.76 -22.60
C LEU A 59 12.05 -7.08 -23.38
N MET A 60 10.95 -7.74 -23.72
CA MET A 60 10.97 -9.00 -24.49
C MET A 60 11.15 -8.79 -26.00
N THR A 61 10.55 -7.73 -26.56
CA THR A 61 10.42 -7.57 -28.03
C THR A 61 11.21 -6.40 -28.60
N GLY A 62 11.67 -5.47 -27.75
CA GLY A 62 12.22 -4.18 -28.15
C GLY A 62 11.18 -3.19 -28.69
N GLN A 63 9.89 -3.53 -28.72
CA GLN A 63 8.83 -2.72 -29.32
C GLN A 63 7.94 -2.04 -28.27
N GLY A 64 7.45 -0.83 -28.58
CA GLY A 64 6.51 -0.08 -27.72
C GLY A 64 7.15 0.63 -26.53
N HIS A 65 8.41 1.06 -26.68
CA HIS A 65 9.13 1.87 -25.69
C HIS A 65 8.27 3.05 -25.18
N ASP A 66 7.77 3.88 -26.09
CA ASP A 66 7.06 5.11 -25.72
C ASP A 66 5.79 4.81 -24.93
N ALA A 67 5.05 3.76 -25.29
CA ALA A 67 3.88 3.33 -24.54
C ALA A 67 4.25 2.86 -23.13
N ALA A 68 5.34 2.11 -22.97
CA ALA A 68 5.85 1.71 -21.65
C ALA A 68 6.24 2.94 -20.82
N THR A 69 7.04 3.84 -21.38
CA THR A 69 7.48 5.09 -20.72
C THR A 69 6.29 5.96 -20.30
N ILE A 70 5.35 6.23 -21.20
CA ILE A 70 4.13 7.00 -20.90
C ILE A 70 3.33 6.32 -19.78
N SER A 71 3.18 4.99 -19.81
CA SER A 71 2.44 4.27 -18.78
C SER A 71 3.10 4.38 -17.40
N ILE A 72 4.43 4.39 -17.34
CA ILE A 72 5.20 4.56 -16.09
C ILE A 72 4.98 5.97 -15.55
N VAL A 73 5.06 7.00 -16.41
CA VAL A 73 4.79 8.40 -16.02
C VAL A 73 3.37 8.57 -15.50
N VAL A 74 2.37 8.05 -16.21
CA VAL A 74 0.96 8.07 -15.77
C VAL A 74 0.81 7.38 -14.41
N LYS A 75 1.41 6.19 -14.25
CA LYS A 75 1.43 5.49 -12.96
C LYS A 75 2.07 6.31 -11.85
N THR A 76 3.15 7.03 -12.14
CA THR A 76 3.81 7.92 -11.17
C THR A 76 2.88 9.05 -10.75
N VAL A 77 2.18 9.70 -11.67
CA VAL A 77 1.20 10.76 -11.32
C VAL A 77 0.09 10.21 -10.41
N VAL A 78 -0.47 9.04 -10.74
CA VAL A 78 -1.49 8.40 -9.89
C VAL A 78 -0.90 8.01 -8.53
N LEU A 79 0.36 7.54 -8.48
CA LEU A 79 1.08 7.24 -7.24
C LEU A 79 1.22 8.46 -6.34
N TYR A 80 1.68 9.59 -6.87
CA TYR A 80 1.76 10.84 -6.12
C TYR A 80 0.39 11.26 -5.60
N THR A 81 -0.64 11.14 -6.42
CA THR A 81 -2.02 11.49 -6.06
C THR A 81 -2.53 10.65 -4.89
N ILE A 82 -2.39 9.32 -4.95
CA ILE A 82 -2.83 8.44 -3.86
C ILE A 82 -1.99 8.63 -2.60
N MET A 83 -0.68 8.90 -2.71
CA MET A 83 0.17 9.18 -1.56
C MET A 83 -0.21 10.47 -0.84
N ILE A 84 -0.41 11.56 -1.58
CA ILE A 84 -0.79 12.86 -0.99
C ILE A 84 -2.16 12.75 -0.32
N THR A 85 -3.14 12.19 -1.03
CA THR A 85 -4.50 12.03 -0.47
C THR A 85 -4.55 11.00 0.67
N GLY A 86 -3.69 9.98 0.63
CA GLY A 86 -3.52 9.01 1.71
C GLY A 86 -2.92 9.65 2.95
N ALA A 87 -1.94 10.53 2.78
CA ALA A 87 -1.35 11.26 3.90
C ALA A 87 -2.34 12.20 4.59
N ILE A 88 -3.20 12.86 3.80
CA ILE A 88 -4.28 13.69 4.34
C ILE A 88 -5.30 12.81 5.08
N TRP A 89 -5.66 11.65 4.52
CA TRP A 89 -6.53 10.69 5.20
C TRP A 89 -5.95 10.21 6.53
N GLU A 90 -4.65 9.89 6.60
CA GLU A 90 -4.02 9.53 7.87
C GLU A 90 -4.04 10.67 8.88
N LYS A 91 -3.88 11.92 8.42
CA LYS A 91 -3.98 13.09 9.29
C LYS A 91 -5.36 13.21 9.92
N ASP A 92 -6.42 12.98 9.14
CA ASP A 92 -7.81 13.00 9.63
C ASP A 92 -8.08 11.88 10.64
N VAL A 93 -7.53 10.68 10.41
CA VAL A 93 -7.84 9.49 11.23
C VAL A 93 -6.92 9.37 12.45
N PHE A 94 -5.62 9.58 12.29
CA PHE A 94 -4.59 9.31 13.30
C PHE A 94 -3.92 10.58 13.84
N GLY A 95 -4.16 11.74 13.23
CA GLY A 95 -3.54 13.00 13.66
C GLY A 95 -2.11 13.20 13.16
N VAL A 96 -1.59 12.34 12.29
CA VAL A 96 -0.26 12.42 11.66
C VAL A 96 -0.37 12.21 10.15
N TYR A 97 0.51 12.80 9.34
CA TYR A 97 0.40 12.71 7.89
C TYR A 97 0.83 11.36 7.32
N LEU A 98 1.77 10.66 7.92
CA LEU A 98 2.22 9.32 7.51
C LEU A 98 2.78 8.64 8.76
N PHE A 99 2.99 7.35 8.66
CA PHE A 99 3.62 6.50 9.67
C PHE A 99 2.79 6.39 10.94
N ALA A 100 1.45 6.41 10.81
CA ALA A 100 0.59 5.96 11.90
C ALA A 100 1.06 4.55 12.34
N PRO A 101 1.10 4.22 13.65
CA PRO A 101 1.63 2.92 14.10
C PRO A 101 0.97 1.71 13.42
N ALA A 102 -0.31 1.85 13.07
CA ALA A 102 -1.07 0.85 12.34
C ALA A 102 -0.65 0.67 10.87
N PHE A 103 -0.01 1.67 10.24
CA PHE A 103 0.33 1.73 8.80
C PHE A 103 1.82 1.93 8.52
N TYR A 104 2.65 2.02 9.56
CA TYR A 104 4.07 2.34 9.47
C TYR A 104 4.83 1.57 8.37
N TRP A 105 4.66 0.25 8.31
CA TRP A 105 5.38 -0.56 7.33
C TRP A 105 4.87 -0.36 5.91
N GLU A 106 3.57 -0.23 5.71
CA GLU A 106 3.01 0.13 4.42
C GLU A 106 3.52 1.49 3.94
N ASP A 107 3.68 2.46 4.83
CA ASP A 107 4.23 3.77 4.49
C ASP A 107 5.70 3.71 4.12
N VAL A 108 6.51 2.92 4.84
CA VAL A 108 7.92 2.70 4.49
C VAL A 108 8.05 2.15 3.07
N PHE A 109 7.26 1.12 2.74
CA PHE A 109 7.27 0.55 1.39
C PHE A 109 6.71 1.51 0.35
N SER A 110 5.65 2.26 0.67
CA SER A 110 5.08 3.26 -0.22
C SER A 110 6.06 4.39 -0.52
N MET A 111 6.84 4.83 0.47
CA MET A 111 7.93 5.79 0.28
C MET A 111 9.06 5.23 -0.58
N LEU A 112 9.40 3.95 -0.44
CA LEU A 112 10.36 3.30 -1.34
C LEU A 112 9.84 3.22 -2.78
N VAL A 113 8.57 2.86 -2.98
CA VAL A 113 7.92 2.86 -4.31
C VAL A 113 7.94 4.26 -4.91
N LEU A 114 7.61 5.29 -4.13
CA LEU A 114 7.64 6.69 -4.54
C LEU A 114 9.05 7.13 -4.92
N ALA A 115 10.06 6.77 -4.12
CA ALA A 115 11.46 7.09 -4.38
C ALA A 115 11.94 6.45 -5.69
N LEU A 116 11.62 5.18 -5.94
CA LEU A 116 12.01 4.48 -7.17
C LEU A 116 11.34 5.07 -8.41
N HIS A 117 10.05 5.42 -8.33
CA HIS A 117 9.37 6.13 -9.42
C HIS A 117 9.92 7.54 -9.65
N THR A 118 10.35 8.22 -8.60
CA THR A 118 10.98 9.54 -8.71
C THR A 118 12.36 9.45 -9.34
N ALA A 119 13.14 8.43 -8.95
CA ALA A 119 14.41 8.12 -9.60
C ALA A 119 14.21 7.78 -11.09
N TYR A 120 13.13 7.09 -11.45
CA TYR A 120 12.77 6.86 -12.85
C TYR A 120 12.51 8.17 -13.61
N LEU A 121 11.75 9.11 -13.04
CA LEU A 121 11.51 10.41 -13.69
C LEU A 121 12.80 11.21 -13.84
N VAL A 122 13.67 11.21 -12.82
CA VAL A 122 15.01 11.80 -12.92
C VAL A 122 15.76 11.14 -14.07
N ALA A 123 15.72 9.81 -14.17
CA ALA A 123 16.40 9.09 -15.24
C ALA A 123 15.94 9.44 -16.63
N LEU A 124 14.62 9.55 -16.79
CA LEU A 124 13.99 9.93 -18.03
C LEU A 124 14.41 11.35 -18.46
N THR A 125 14.54 12.28 -17.51
CA THR A 125 14.87 13.69 -17.79
C THR A 125 16.36 13.96 -17.96
N THR A 126 17.24 13.23 -17.27
CA THR A 126 18.69 13.45 -17.33
C THR A 126 19.40 12.56 -18.35
N GLY A 127 18.78 11.43 -18.73
CA GLY A 127 19.41 10.43 -19.60
C GLY A 127 20.55 9.65 -18.94
N TRP A 128 20.72 9.71 -17.61
CA TRP A 128 21.79 8.98 -16.90
C TRP A 128 21.63 7.44 -16.92
N LEU A 129 20.46 6.93 -17.34
CA LEU A 129 20.19 5.51 -17.57
C LEU A 129 19.66 5.33 -18.99
N ASP A 130 20.10 4.27 -19.66
CA ASP A 130 19.54 3.86 -20.95
C ASP A 130 18.10 3.34 -20.80
N ASP A 131 17.39 3.21 -21.92
CA ASP A 131 15.99 2.77 -21.94
C ASP A 131 15.77 1.44 -21.21
N ARG A 132 16.66 0.45 -21.37
CA ARG A 132 16.51 -0.86 -20.71
C ARG A 132 16.72 -0.74 -19.20
N GLN A 133 17.72 0.04 -18.77
CA GLN A 133 17.99 0.32 -17.37
C GLN A 133 16.83 1.05 -16.70
N GLN A 134 16.21 2.02 -17.39
CA GLN A 134 14.99 2.68 -16.92
C GLN A 134 13.85 1.68 -16.70
N MET A 135 13.65 0.73 -17.61
CA MET A 135 12.61 -0.31 -17.45
C MET A 135 12.90 -1.26 -16.27
N TRP A 136 14.16 -1.62 -16.04
CA TRP A 136 14.53 -2.41 -14.86
C TRP A 136 14.30 -1.64 -13.56
N LEU A 137 14.56 -0.32 -13.54
CA LEU A 137 14.22 0.53 -12.40
C LEU A 137 12.71 0.58 -12.15
N ALA A 138 11.89 0.67 -13.21
CA ALA A 138 10.44 0.58 -13.09
C ALA A 138 9.99 -0.80 -12.54
N LEU A 139 10.59 -1.90 -13.02
CA LEU A 139 10.30 -3.24 -12.49
C LEU A 139 10.71 -3.41 -11.02
N ALA A 140 11.79 -2.77 -10.59
CA ALA A 140 12.15 -2.73 -9.16
C ALA A 140 11.05 -2.03 -8.34
N ALA A 141 10.57 -0.87 -8.80
CA ALA A 141 9.44 -0.18 -8.17
C ALA A 141 8.18 -1.06 -8.12
N TYR A 142 7.95 -1.86 -9.16
CA TYR A 142 6.79 -2.76 -9.27
C TYR A 142 6.88 -3.93 -8.31
N ALA A 143 8.07 -4.51 -8.16
CA ALA A 143 8.31 -5.55 -7.15
C ALA A 143 8.06 -5.01 -5.73
N THR A 144 8.56 -3.80 -5.42
CA THR A 144 8.28 -3.15 -4.13
C THR A 144 6.79 -2.88 -3.93
N TYR A 145 6.09 -2.44 -4.97
CA TYR A 145 4.64 -2.23 -4.93
C TYR A 145 3.87 -3.52 -4.64
N VAL A 146 4.27 -4.66 -5.23
CA VAL A 146 3.63 -5.96 -4.96
C VAL A 146 3.80 -6.38 -3.51
N ILE A 147 4.95 -6.11 -2.89
CA ILE A 147 5.17 -6.35 -1.46
C ILE A 147 4.19 -5.50 -0.63
N ASN A 148 4.08 -4.20 -0.94
CA ASN A 148 3.18 -3.28 -0.25
C ASN A 148 1.70 -3.70 -0.39
N ALA A 149 1.27 -4.06 -1.62
CA ALA A 149 -0.07 -4.55 -1.87
C ALA A 149 -0.36 -5.87 -1.13
N GLY A 150 0.64 -6.75 -1.04
CA GLY A 150 0.58 -7.96 -0.24
C GLY A 150 0.34 -7.69 1.24
N GLN A 151 1.07 -6.74 1.83
CA GLN A 151 0.86 -6.30 3.22
C GLN A 151 -0.58 -5.84 3.44
N PHE A 152 -1.11 -5.01 2.54
CA PHE A 152 -2.48 -4.50 2.61
C PHE A 152 -3.53 -5.63 2.55
N ILE A 153 -3.37 -6.60 1.65
CA ILE A 153 -4.29 -7.75 1.53
C ILE A 153 -4.29 -8.59 2.81
N LEU A 154 -3.10 -8.87 3.37
CA LEU A 154 -2.98 -9.64 4.61
C LEU A 154 -3.65 -8.91 5.78
N LYS A 155 -3.46 -7.59 5.89
CA LYS A 155 -4.10 -6.74 6.89
C LYS A 155 -5.63 -6.76 6.76
N LEU A 156 -6.18 -6.64 5.54
CA LEU A 156 -7.62 -6.74 5.30
C LEU A 156 -8.19 -8.11 5.69
N ARG A 157 -7.46 -9.19 5.42
CA ARG A 157 -7.87 -10.54 5.82
C ARG A 157 -7.89 -10.68 7.34
N ALA A 158 -6.86 -10.20 8.03
CA ALA A 158 -6.81 -10.21 9.49
C ALA A 158 -7.99 -9.44 10.11
N ALA A 159 -8.27 -8.22 9.61
CA ALA A 159 -9.37 -7.40 10.09
C ALA A 159 -10.75 -8.08 9.91
N ARG A 160 -10.96 -8.77 8.79
CA ARG A 160 -12.20 -9.54 8.54
C ARG A 160 -12.36 -10.71 9.51
N LEU A 161 -11.29 -11.46 9.76
CA LEU A 161 -11.31 -12.59 10.70
C LEU A 161 -11.57 -12.13 12.14
N SER A 162 -10.95 -11.03 12.57
CA SER A 162 -11.20 -10.44 13.89
C SER A 162 -12.66 -10.00 14.04
N ALA A 163 -13.24 -9.34 13.03
CA ALA A 163 -14.64 -8.92 13.07
C ALA A 163 -15.62 -10.10 13.17
N GLN A 164 -15.31 -11.24 12.53
CA GLN A 164 -16.10 -12.47 12.71
C GLN A 164 -15.97 -13.00 14.14
N SER A 165 -14.76 -13.06 14.69
CA SER A 165 -14.55 -13.56 16.05
C SER A 165 -15.25 -12.72 17.13
N GLU A 166 -15.36 -11.41 16.94
CA GLU A 166 -16.10 -10.51 17.83
C GLU A 166 -17.62 -10.66 17.70
N ALA A 167 -18.13 -11.03 16.52
CA ALA A 167 -19.56 -11.23 16.30
C ALA A 167 -20.09 -12.57 16.85
N TYR A 168 -19.20 -13.55 17.11
CA TYR A 168 -19.54 -14.86 17.66
C TYR A 168 -19.19 -15.01 19.16
N ALA A 169 -18.61 -13.99 19.78
CA ALA A 169 -18.28 -13.93 21.20
C ALA A 169 -19.38 -13.21 21.99
#